data_AF-A0AAN9GB38-F1
#
_entry.id   AF-A0AAN9GB38-F1
#
_cell.length_a   1.000
_cell.length_b   1.000
_cell.length_c   1.000
_cell.angle_alpha   90.00
_cell.angle_beta   90.00
_cell.angle_gamma   90.00
#
_symmetry.space_group_name_H-M   'P 1'
#
loop_
_entity.id
_entity.type
_entity.pdbx_description
1 polymer ?
#
loop_
_entity_poly.entity_id
_entity_poly.type
_entity_poly.pdbx_seq_one_letter_code
_entity_poly.pdbx_strand_id
1 'polypeptide(L)'
;MTAAATFNLGDLSNQVDNVLRFEKGKERDDKSRPQTVVSEDHLGAPPAFCNKLDCPEFKVVGHGTGYDIREYKASRWVSTTSIGIDYETSQHDDFMRLFNYISGKNEKKQKIAMTAPVINRIVPGQGPACANNFTMSFFIAPKEGQPPSPSDDKVFLSRLPVFRAYVRSFTGFANKDKFLSEALELTDTLRNGSISYVEEYFYTAGYDSPFKLFNRHNEIWFIAK
;
A
#
# COMPACT_ATOMS: atom_id res chain seq x y z
N MET A 1 33.75 6.91 -2.44
CA MET A 1 32.81 6.46 -3.48
C MET A 1 32.09 5.25 -2.94
N THR A 2 30.88 5.42 -2.41
CA THR A 2 30.12 4.36 -1.74
C THR A 2 29.23 3.71 -2.78
N ALA A 3 29.49 2.44 -3.10
CA ALA A 3 28.64 1.67 -4.00
C ALA A 3 27.28 1.43 -3.33
N ALA A 4 26.20 1.88 -3.96
CA ALA A 4 24.85 1.51 -3.60
C ALA A 4 24.66 0.03 -3.96
N ALA A 5 24.56 -0.84 -2.96
CA ALA A 5 24.21 -2.24 -3.16
C ALA A 5 22.70 -2.31 -3.43
N THR A 6 22.35 -2.64 -4.68
CA THR A 6 21.00 -2.93 -5.15
C THR A 6 20.36 -4.05 -4.33
N PHE A 7 19.11 -3.83 -3.94
CA PHE A 7 18.24 -4.83 -3.36
C PHE A 7 18.18 -6.08 -4.26
N ASN A 8 18.69 -7.22 -3.80
CA ASN A 8 18.67 -8.46 -4.58
C ASN A 8 17.35 -9.20 -4.34
N LEU A 9 16.40 -9.04 -5.27
CA LEU A 9 15.12 -9.75 -5.31
C LEU A 9 15.25 -11.29 -5.36
N GLY A 10 16.45 -11.85 -5.54
CA GLY A 10 16.72 -13.28 -5.30
C GLY A 10 16.47 -13.70 -3.85
N ASP A 11 16.56 -12.78 -2.89
CA ASP A 11 16.28 -13.07 -1.48
C ASP A 11 14.77 -13.15 -1.19
N LEU A 12 13.95 -12.37 -1.90
CA LEU A 12 12.51 -12.60 -1.94
C LEU A 12 12.18 -13.93 -2.61
N SER A 13 12.81 -14.25 -3.75
CA SER A 13 12.63 -15.55 -4.41
C SER A 13 12.94 -16.72 -3.48
N ASN A 14 14.00 -16.65 -2.67
CA ASN A 14 14.36 -17.70 -1.70
C ASN A 14 13.37 -17.79 -0.52
N GLN A 15 12.83 -16.65 -0.04
CA GLN A 15 11.74 -16.65 0.95
C GLN A 15 10.45 -17.24 0.36
N VAL A 16 10.23 -17.06 -0.94
CA VAL A 16 9.05 -17.52 -1.69
C VAL A 16 9.14 -18.99 -2.08
N ASP A 17 10.31 -19.51 -2.41
CA ASP A 17 10.53 -20.95 -2.63
C ASP A 17 10.19 -21.76 -1.37
N ASN A 18 10.36 -21.15 -0.19
CA ASN A 18 9.92 -21.75 1.07
C ASN A 18 8.40 -21.68 1.25
N VAL A 19 7.71 -20.64 0.76
CA VAL A 19 6.23 -20.51 0.83
C VAL A 19 5.52 -21.37 -0.21
N LEU A 20 6.00 -21.39 -1.46
CA LEU A 20 5.44 -22.18 -2.57
C LEU A 20 5.59 -23.70 -2.37
N ARG A 21 6.51 -24.14 -1.51
CA ARG A 21 6.60 -25.56 -1.09
C ARG A 21 5.45 -25.99 -0.18
N PHE A 22 4.73 -25.07 0.45
CA PHE A 22 3.60 -25.38 1.33
C PHE A 22 2.22 -25.35 0.66
N GLU A 23 2.06 -24.72 -0.52
CA GLU A 23 0.74 -24.52 -1.15
C GLU A 23 0.52 -25.24 -2.49
N LYS A 24 1.23 -26.34 -2.79
CA LYS A 24 0.84 -27.20 -3.93
C LYS A 24 -0.33 -28.11 -3.54
N GLY A 25 -1.56 -27.65 -3.79
CA GLY A 25 -2.73 -28.50 -3.62
C GLY A 25 -4.11 -27.92 -3.93
N LYS A 26 -4.33 -27.21 -5.06
CA LYS A 26 -5.57 -27.25 -5.87
C LYS A 26 -5.58 -26.19 -6.97
N GLU A 27 -5.40 -26.63 -8.22
CA GLU A 27 -5.89 -25.92 -9.41
C GLU A 27 -7.33 -26.34 -9.69
N ARG A 28 -8.16 -25.38 -10.15
CA ARG A 28 -9.29 -25.64 -11.05
C ARG A 28 -9.51 -24.44 -11.95
N ASP A 29 -9.57 -24.74 -13.26
CA ASP A 29 -9.96 -23.87 -14.36
C ASP A 29 -11.33 -23.20 -14.15
N ASP A 30 -11.44 -21.92 -14.49
CA ASP A 30 -12.71 -21.36 -14.98
C ASP A 30 -12.46 -20.30 -16.06
N LYS A 31 -12.87 -20.63 -17.28
CA LYS A 31 -12.94 -19.76 -18.44
C LYS A 31 -14.33 -19.17 -18.50
N SER A 32 -14.46 -17.87 -18.20
CA SER A 32 -15.24 -16.90 -18.98
C SER A 32 -15.53 -15.67 -18.13
N ARG A 33 -15.04 -14.49 -18.55
CA ARG A 33 -15.60 -13.22 -18.08
C ARG A 33 -15.75 -12.27 -19.27
N PRO A 34 -16.95 -11.74 -19.54
CA PRO A 34 -17.18 -10.82 -20.63
C PRO A 34 -16.52 -9.47 -20.35
N GLN A 35 -15.94 -8.89 -21.40
CA GLN A 35 -15.40 -7.53 -21.41
C GLN A 35 -16.56 -6.53 -21.24
N THR A 36 -16.63 -5.87 -20.09
CA THR A 36 -17.54 -4.73 -19.90
C THR A 36 -16.82 -3.43 -20.25
N VAL A 37 -17.44 -2.72 -21.18
CA VAL A 37 -17.15 -1.40 -21.72
C VAL A 37 -16.81 -0.39 -20.62
N VAL A 38 -15.70 0.34 -20.82
CA VAL A 38 -15.25 1.44 -19.97
C VAL A 38 -16.20 2.63 -20.16
N SER A 39 -16.85 3.08 -19.08
CA SER A 39 -17.47 4.40 -19.05
C SER A 39 -16.42 5.41 -18.56
N GLU A 40 -15.93 6.25 -19.47
CA GLU A 40 -15.34 7.54 -19.13
C GLU A 40 -16.44 8.43 -18.55
N ASP A 41 -16.33 8.72 -17.26
CA ASP A 41 -16.64 10.03 -16.65
C ASP A 41 -16.81 9.82 -15.15
N HIS A 42 -15.88 10.34 -14.35
CA HIS A 42 -16.14 10.91 -13.02
C HIS A 42 -14.94 11.80 -12.67
N LEU A 43 -14.90 13.00 -13.24
CA LEU A 43 -14.06 14.06 -12.71
C LEU A 43 -14.58 14.41 -11.30
N GLY A 44 -13.88 13.95 -10.25
CA GLY A 44 -13.96 14.54 -8.91
C GLY A 44 -14.60 13.70 -7.78
N ALA A 45 -15.18 12.53 -8.06
CA ALA A 45 -15.69 11.65 -7.00
C ALA A 45 -14.63 10.60 -6.59
N PRO A 46 -14.38 10.37 -5.28
CA PRO A 46 -13.53 9.26 -4.84
C PRO A 46 -14.04 7.93 -5.40
N PRO A 47 -13.15 6.99 -5.75
CA PRO A 47 -13.56 5.66 -6.20
C PRO A 47 -14.49 4.97 -5.19
N ALA A 48 -15.41 4.13 -5.66
CA ALA A 48 -16.38 3.46 -4.79
C ALA A 48 -15.72 2.64 -3.66
N PHE A 49 -14.53 2.07 -3.93
CA PHE A 49 -13.75 1.33 -2.95
C PHE A 49 -13.18 2.19 -1.81
N CYS A 50 -13.26 3.53 -1.89
CA CYS A 50 -12.95 4.43 -0.79
C CYS A 50 -14.02 4.46 0.30
N ASN A 51 -15.13 3.74 0.14
CA ASN A 51 -16.19 3.60 1.15
C ASN A 51 -16.73 4.96 1.69
N LYS A 52 -16.87 5.96 0.80
CA LYS A 52 -17.29 7.34 1.13
C LYS A 52 -16.30 8.14 2.00
N LEU A 53 -15.10 7.63 2.23
CA LEU A 53 -14.01 8.38 2.85
C LEU A 53 -13.24 9.17 1.79
N ASP A 54 -12.55 10.24 2.20
CA ASP A 54 -11.62 10.92 1.32
C ASP A 54 -10.45 9.98 0.97
N CYS A 55 -9.97 10.07 -0.26
CA CYS A 55 -8.85 9.30 -0.79
C CYS A 55 -7.85 10.19 -1.53
N PRO A 56 -6.57 9.77 -1.65
CA PRO A 56 -5.63 10.39 -2.56
C PRO A 56 -6.18 10.42 -3.98
N GLU A 57 -6.17 11.59 -4.61
CA GLU A 57 -6.61 11.75 -5.99
C GLU A 57 -5.61 11.14 -6.97
N PHE A 58 -6.13 10.38 -7.93
CA PHE A 58 -5.35 9.84 -9.03
C PHE A 58 -6.14 9.84 -10.35
N LYS A 59 -5.41 9.70 -11.45
CA LYS A 59 -5.96 9.35 -12.77
C LYS A 59 -5.45 7.97 -13.17
N VAL A 60 -6.31 7.14 -13.73
CA VAL A 60 -5.85 5.95 -14.44
C VAL A 60 -5.36 6.40 -15.81
N VAL A 61 -4.06 6.18 -16.08
CA VAL A 61 -3.39 6.63 -17.32
C VAL A 61 -3.04 5.46 -18.24
N GLY A 62 -3.34 4.24 -17.83
CA GLY A 62 -3.16 3.03 -18.62
C GLY A 62 -3.50 1.78 -17.84
N HIS A 63 -3.52 0.64 -18.53
CA HIS A 63 -3.73 -0.67 -17.94
C HIS A 63 -2.66 -1.62 -18.46
N GLY A 64 -2.12 -2.45 -17.57
CA GLY A 64 -1.31 -3.61 -17.92
C GLY A 64 -2.05 -4.91 -17.61
N THR A 65 -1.37 -6.03 -17.77
CA THR A 65 -1.93 -7.35 -17.46
C THR A 65 -2.12 -7.51 -15.96
N GLY A 66 -3.34 -7.32 -15.46
CA GLY A 66 -3.65 -7.49 -14.03
C GLY A 66 -3.23 -6.32 -13.12
N TYR A 67 -2.93 -5.15 -13.68
CA TYR A 67 -2.67 -3.93 -12.89
C TYR A 67 -3.08 -2.66 -13.65
N ASP A 68 -3.37 -1.59 -12.90
CA ASP A 68 -3.58 -0.25 -13.43
C ASP A 68 -2.30 0.58 -13.37
N ILE A 69 -2.14 1.51 -14.29
CA ILE A 69 -1.14 2.57 -14.21
C ILE A 69 -1.85 3.82 -13.71
N ARG A 70 -1.53 4.26 -12.50
CA ARG A 70 -2.19 5.40 -11.86
C ARG A 70 -1.20 6.55 -11.64
N GLU A 71 -1.61 7.75 -12.00
CA GLU A 71 -0.87 8.98 -11.71
C GLU A 71 -1.54 9.69 -10.52
N TYR A 72 -0.84 9.70 -9.39
CA TYR A 72 -1.30 10.28 -8.13
C TYR A 72 -0.86 11.74 -8.03
N LYS A 73 -1.78 12.60 -7.56
CA LYS A 73 -1.42 13.98 -7.17
C LYS A 73 -0.55 13.96 -5.91
N ALA A 74 0.20 15.04 -5.70
CA ALA A 74 0.92 15.26 -4.45
C ALA A 74 -0.05 15.20 -3.26
N SER A 75 0.34 14.49 -2.21
CA SER A 75 -0.53 14.19 -1.07
C SER A 75 0.22 14.33 0.25
N ARG A 76 -0.56 14.61 1.30
CA ARG A 76 -0.07 14.76 2.67
C ARG A 76 -0.53 13.58 3.51
N TRP A 77 0.33 13.19 4.43
CA TRP A 77 0.08 12.04 5.29
C TRP A 77 0.57 12.31 6.70
N VAL A 78 0.00 11.59 7.66
CA VAL A 78 0.62 11.40 8.97
C VAL A 78 1.12 9.96 9.05
N SER A 79 2.35 9.77 9.51
CA SER A 79 3.07 8.52 9.40
C SER A 79 3.74 8.14 10.72
N THR A 80 4.01 6.85 10.86
CA THR A 80 4.79 6.25 11.93
C THR A 80 5.62 5.11 11.35
N THR A 81 6.78 4.85 11.93
CA THR A 81 7.71 3.83 11.46
C THR A 81 8.01 2.81 12.55
N SER A 82 7.91 1.53 12.20
CA SER A 82 8.30 0.40 13.03
C SER A 82 9.44 -0.37 12.36
N ILE A 83 10.50 -0.65 13.12
CA ILE A 83 11.71 -1.36 12.69
C ILE A 83 11.91 -2.53 13.64
N GLY A 84 12.24 -3.72 13.14
CA GLY A 84 12.59 -4.83 14.03
C GLY A 84 11.42 -5.61 14.62
N ILE A 85 10.19 -5.30 14.22
CA ILE A 85 8.98 -5.85 14.80
C ILE A 85 8.28 -6.73 13.76
N ASP A 86 7.64 -7.80 14.22
CA ASP A 86 6.76 -8.64 13.40
C ASP A 86 5.65 -7.80 12.74
N TYR A 87 5.28 -8.15 11.50
CA TYR A 87 4.37 -7.32 10.69
C TYR A 87 3.02 -7.15 11.40
N GLU A 88 2.39 -8.25 11.78
CA GLU A 88 1.08 -8.27 12.41
C GLU A 88 1.06 -7.47 13.71
N THR A 89 2.13 -7.58 14.51
CA THR A 89 2.29 -6.83 15.76
C THR A 89 2.44 -5.33 15.49
N SER A 90 3.25 -4.94 14.50
CA SER A 90 3.44 -3.53 14.13
C SER A 90 2.16 -2.87 13.60
N GLN A 91 1.32 -3.61 12.87
CA GLN A 91 0.12 -3.06 12.23
C GLN A 91 -0.86 -2.48 13.25
N HIS A 92 -1.14 -3.19 14.34
CA HIS A 92 -2.07 -2.71 15.35
C HIS A 92 -1.55 -1.47 16.09
N ASP A 93 -0.30 -1.54 16.56
CA ASP A 93 0.30 -0.47 17.35
C ASP A 93 0.49 0.81 16.54
N ASP A 94 0.94 0.69 15.29
CA ASP A 94 1.08 1.82 14.39
C ASP A 94 -0.27 2.43 14.02
N PHE A 95 -1.28 1.59 13.74
CA PHE A 95 -2.63 2.07 13.47
C PHE A 95 -3.17 2.84 14.67
N MET A 96 -3.08 2.28 15.88
CA MET A 96 -3.57 2.94 17.09
C MET A 96 -2.82 4.24 17.39
N ARG A 97 -1.51 4.29 17.11
CA ARG A 97 -0.71 5.50 17.24
C ARG A 97 -1.21 6.62 16.33
N LEU A 98 -1.44 6.32 15.04
CA LEU A 98 -1.99 7.28 14.09
C LEU A 98 -3.45 7.63 14.37
N PHE A 99 -4.24 6.65 14.81
CA PHE A 99 -5.64 6.84 15.20
C PHE A 99 -5.76 7.81 16.38
N ASN A 100 -4.88 7.69 17.38
CA ASN A 100 -4.83 8.62 18.50
C ASN A 100 -4.50 10.04 18.02
N TYR A 101 -3.57 10.20 17.08
CA TYR A 101 -3.24 11.51 16.50
C TYR A 101 -4.46 12.19 15.86
N ILE A 102 -5.18 11.48 14.97
CA ILE A 102 -6.37 12.05 14.31
C ILE A 102 -7.55 12.21 15.28
N SER A 103 -7.55 11.48 16.41
CA SER A 103 -8.57 11.60 17.47
C SER A 103 -8.34 12.76 18.44
N GLY A 104 -7.24 13.50 18.30
CA GLY A 104 -6.93 14.67 19.12
C GLY A 104 -5.65 14.57 19.95
N LYS A 105 -4.86 13.49 19.85
CA LYS A 105 -3.51 13.41 20.44
C LYS A 105 -2.49 14.13 19.55
N ASN A 106 -2.69 15.44 19.40
CA ASN A 106 -1.83 16.37 18.67
C ASN A 106 -1.79 17.70 19.43
N GLU A 107 -0.84 18.57 19.10
CA GLU A 107 -0.59 19.81 19.87
C GLU A 107 -1.81 20.72 20.00
N LYS A 108 -2.75 20.67 19.04
CA LYS A 108 -3.96 21.51 19.03
C LYS A 108 -5.20 20.83 19.60
N LYS A 109 -5.11 19.57 20.05
CA LYS A 109 -6.27 18.74 20.44
C LYS A 109 -7.36 18.66 19.35
N GLN A 110 -6.96 18.83 18.09
CA GLN A 110 -7.87 18.91 16.95
C GLN A 110 -8.22 17.50 16.47
N LYS A 111 -9.51 17.23 16.20
CA LYS A 111 -9.93 16.01 15.51
C LYS A 111 -9.77 16.18 14.00
N ILE A 112 -9.26 15.16 13.34
CA ILE A 112 -9.04 15.08 11.89
C ILE A 112 -9.87 13.90 11.37
N ALA A 113 -10.55 14.07 10.24
CA ALA A 113 -11.37 13.01 9.68
C ALA A 113 -10.53 11.79 9.29
N MET A 114 -11.06 10.58 9.52
CA MET A 114 -10.49 9.34 8.99
C MET A 114 -10.63 9.32 7.47
N THR A 115 -9.63 8.76 6.80
CA THR A 115 -9.54 8.66 5.34
C THR A 115 -9.22 7.23 4.92
N ALA A 116 -9.30 6.95 3.62
CA ALA A 116 -8.77 5.74 3.02
C ALA A 116 -7.74 6.08 1.92
N PRO A 117 -6.90 5.13 1.48
CA PRO A 117 -6.53 3.92 2.21
C PRO A 117 -5.61 4.22 3.40
N VAL A 118 -5.45 3.24 4.28
CA VAL A 118 -4.24 3.14 5.10
C VAL A 118 -3.16 2.51 4.24
N ILE A 119 -2.03 3.20 4.07
CA ILE A 119 -0.89 2.65 3.32
C ILE A 119 0.22 2.19 4.27
N ASN A 120 0.90 1.11 3.92
CA ASN A 120 2.16 0.73 4.54
C ASN A 120 3.26 0.68 3.49
N ARG A 121 4.30 1.49 3.67
CA ARG A 121 5.54 1.34 2.91
C ARG A 121 6.36 0.23 3.55
N ILE A 122 6.66 -0.80 2.76
CA ILE A 122 7.46 -1.95 3.19
C ILE A 122 8.83 -1.82 2.54
N VAL A 123 9.87 -1.65 3.37
CA VAL A 123 11.27 -1.79 2.97
C VAL A 123 11.73 -3.15 3.50
N PRO A 124 11.95 -4.15 2.64
CA PRO A 124 12.36 -5.46 3.09
C PRO A 124 13.78 -5.44 3.68
N GLY A 125 14.02 -6.25 4.71
CA GLY A 125 15.34 -6.41 5.30
C GLY A 125 16.34 -7.05 4.32
N GLN A 126 17.63 -6.71 4.45
CA GLN A 126 18.71 -7.28 3.63
C GLN A 126 19.16 -8.66 4.13
N GLY A 127 18.26 -9.64 4.11
CA GLY A 127 18.54 -11.02 4.49
C GLY A 127 17.60 -11.58 5.58
N PRO A 128 17.65 -12.91 5.84
CA PRO A 128 16.72 -13.59 6.75
C PRO A 128 16.75 -13.08 8.20
N ALA A 129 17.88 -12.48 8.61
CA ALA A 129 18.08 -11.93 9.94
C ALA A 129 17.84 -10.40 10.01
N CYS A 130 17.59 -9.74 8.88
CA CYS A 130 17.37 -8.30 8.83
C CYS A 130 15.89 -7.99 8.97
N ALA A 131 15.59 -7.04 9.86
CA ALA A 131 14.24 -6.60 10.06
C ALA A 131 13.70 -5.82 8.86
N ASN A 132 12.43 -6.05 8.56
CA ASN A 132 11.68 -5.18 7.67
C ASN A 132 11.44 -3.82 8.37
N ASN A 133 11.42 -2.77 7.57
CA ASN A 133 10.99 -1.45 8.03
C ASN A 133 9.61 -1.17 7.43
N PHE A 134 8.64 -0.96 8.32
CA PHE A 134 7.26 -0.67 7.99
C PHE A 134 6.97 0.78 8.33
N THR A 135 6.48 1.55 7.36
CA THR A 135 5.98 2.90 7.60
C THR A 135 4.51 2.97 7.25
N MET A 136 3.65 2.97 8.28
CA MET A 136 2.21 3.14 8.13
C MET A 136 1.88 4.62 7.95
N SER A 137 0.92 4.95 7.10
CA SER A 137 0.49 6.32 6.87
C SER A 137 -1.03 6.44 6.68
N PHE A 138 -1.62 7.48 7.28
CA PHE A 138 -3.00 7.91 7.04
C PHE A 138 -3.00 9.16 6.17
N PHE A 139 -3.87 9.18 5.16
CA PHE A 139 -4.02 10.32 4.27
C PHE A 139 -4.60 11.52 5.03
N ILE A 140 -4.14 12.73 4.70
CA ILE A 140 -4.69 13.98 5.22
C ILE A 140 -5.37 14.69 4.05
N ALA A 141 -6.70 14.69 4.06
CA ALA A 141 -7.50 15.31 3.01
C ALA A 141 -7.19 16.82 2.88
N PRO A 142 -7.14 17.39 1.66
CA PRO A 142 -6.81 18.80 1.47
C PRO A 142 -7.70 19.78 2.27
N LYS A 143 -8.96 19.41 2.52
CA LYS A 143 -9.93 20.18 3.31
C LYS A 143 -9.53 20.40 4.76
N GLU A 144 -8.64 19.57 5.31
CA GLU A 144 -8.12 19.70 6.68
C GLU A 144 -7.08 20.84 6.79
N GLY A 145 -6.65 21.42 5.66
CA GLY A 145 -5.72 22.54 5.64
C GLY A 145 -4.33 22.16 6.16
N GLN A 146 -3.84 22.89 7.17
CA GLN A 146 -2.58 22.58 7.82
C GLN A 146 -2.83 21.70 9.07
N PRO A 147 -2.46 20.41 9.02
CA PRO A 147 -2.61 19.51 10.14
C PRO A 147 -1.73 19.94 11.32
N PRO A 148 -2.20 19.76 12.56
CA PRO A 148 -1.45 20.05 13.78
C PRO A 148 -0.19 19.18 13.88
N SER A 149 0.84 19.69 14.53
CA SER A 149 2.01 18.87 14.83
C SER A 149 1.62 17.70 15.75
N PRO A 150 2.18 16.51 15.55
CA PRO A 150 1.99 15.39 16.47
C PRO A 150 2.58 15.69 17.84
N SER A 151 1.93 15.21 18.91
CA SER A 151 2.46 15.27 20.27
C SER A 151 3.25 14.01 20.66
N ASP A 152 3.30 13.02 19.77
CA ASP A 152 3.98 11.73 19.94
C ASP A 152 5.22 11.75 19.05
N ASP A 153 6.40 11.50 19.60
CA ASP A 153 7.69 11.64 18.91
C ASP A 153 7.92 10.58 17.82
N LYS A 154 7.13 9.49 17.83
CA LYS A 154 7.13 8.45 16.79
C LYS A 154 6.18 8.77 15.64
N VAL A 155 5.41 9.86 15.72
CA VAL A 155 4.48 10.28 14.69
C VAL A 155 5.01 11.52 14.00
N PHE A 156 5.00 11.51 12.67
CA PHE A 156 5.51 12.60 11.86
C PHE A 156 4.61 12.88 10.67
N LEU A 157 4.62 14.13 10.21
CA LEU A 157 3.94 14.52 8.97
C LEU A 157 4.84 14.20 7.78
N SER A 158 4.29 13.53 6.77
CA SER A 158 5.00 13.16 5.56
C SER A 158 4.25 13.61 4.31
N ARG A 159 4.93 13.56 3.15
CA ARG A 159 4.35 13.93 1.85
C ARG A 159 4.79 12.92 0.81
N LEU A 160 3.88 12.55 -0.08
CA LEU A 160 4.23 11.92 -1.34
C LEU A 160 4.13 12.98 -2.43
N PRO A 161 5.15 13.15 -3.29
CA PRO A 161 5.08 14.07 -4.43
C PRO A 161 4.06 13.58 -5.46
N VAL A 162 3.95 14.24 -6.61
CA VAL A 162 3.29 13.61 -7.77
C VAL A 162 4.10 12.37 -8.14
N PHE A 163 3.43 11.23 -8.31
CA PHE A 163 4.09 9.98 -8.69
C PHE A 163 3.17 9.13 -9.56
N ARG A 164 3.77 8.22 -10.32
CA ARG A 164 3.06 7.17 -11.05
C ARG A 164 3.30 5.83 -10.35
N ALA A 165 2.27 5.01 -10.28
CA ALA A 165 2.36 3.67 -9.70
C ALA A 165 1.68 2.62 -10.57
N TYR A 166 2.24 1.43 -10.54
CA TYR A 166 1.62 0.20 -11.01
C TYR A 166 0.83 -0.39 -9.84
N VAL A 167 -0.49 -0.48 -10.00
CA VAL A 167 -1.41 -0.82 -8.93
C VAL A 167 -2.15 -2.11 -9.24
N ARG A 168 -1.88 -3.13 -8.43
CA ARG A 168 -2.61 -4.40 -8.47
C ARG A 168 -3.62 -4.44 -7.34
N SER A 169 -4.89 -4.66 -7.68
CA SER A 169 -5.98 -4.77 -6.71
C SER A 169 -6.39 -6.22 -6.50
N PHE A 170 -6.75 -6.57 -5.26
CA PHE A 170 -7.22 -7.90 -4.90
C PHE A 170 -8.26 -7.84 -3.77
N THR A 171 -9.06 -8.90 -3.64
CA THR A 171 -10.14 -9.00 -2.66
C THR A 171 -9.81 -9.95 -1.51
N GLY A 172 -10.65 -9.97 -0.47
CA GLY A 172 -10.50 -10.83 0.69
C GLY A 172 -9.70 -10.20 1.84
N PHE A 173 -9.43 -10.98 2.88
CA PHE A 173 -8.58 -10.54 3.97
C PHE A 173 -7.12 -10.51 3.52
N ALA A 174 -6.46 -9.39 3.77
CA ALA A 174 -5.03 -9.27 3.53
C ALA A 174 -4.28 -9.54 4.84
N ASN A 175 -3.42 -10.53 4.82
CA ASN A 175 -2.36 -10.77 5.80
C ASN A 175 -1.00 -10.60 5.10
N LYS A 176 0.10 -10.77 5.84
CA LYS A 176 1.45 -10.68 5.28
C LYS A 176 1.65 -11.57 4.05
N ASP A 177 1.24 -12.83 4.12
CA ASP A 177 1.44 -13.80 3.03
C ASP A 177 0.63 -13.44 1.78
N LYS A 178 -0.60 -12.93 1.97
CA LYS A 178 -1.43 -12.47 0.86
C LYS A 178 -0.84 -11.21 0.22
N PHE A 179 -0.38 -10.25 1.00
CA PHE A 179 0.31 -9.08 0.42
C PHE A 179 1.59 -9.48 -0.32
N LEU A 180 2.35 -10.43 0.21
CA LEU A 180 3.58 -10.91 -0.43
C LEU A 180 3.30 -11.62 -1.76
N SER A 181 2.34 -12.55 -1.79
CA SER A 181 1.95 -13.25 -3.02
C SER A 181 1.48 -12.30 -4.12
N GLU A 182 0.65 -11.30 -3.79
CA GLU A 182 0.18 -10.30 -4.75
C GLU A 182 1.30 -9.38 -5.23
N ALA A 183 2.27 -9.05 -4.38
CA ALA A 183 3.43 -8.26 -4.75
C ALA A 183 4.38 -9.02 -5.69
N LEU A 184 4.50 -10.33 -5.52
CA LEU A 184 5.29 -11.19 -6.42
C LEU A 184 4.64 -11.33 -7.77
N GLU A 185 3.32 -11.55 -7.83
CA GLU A 185 2.62 -11.63 -9.10
C GLU A 185 2.72 -10.33 -9.91
N LEU A 186 2.63 -9.17 -9.23
CA LEU A 186 2.88 -7.90 -9.89
C LEU A 186 4.35 -7.76 -10.33
N THR A 187 5.30 -8.19 -9.51
CA THR A 187 6.74 -8.18 -9.85
C THR A 187 7.01 -9.00 -11.12
N ASP A 188 6.49 -10.22 -11.20
CA ASP A 188 6.66 -11.11 -12.35
C ASP A 188 6.07 -10.49 -13.62
N THR A 189 4.89 -9.89 -13.50
CA THR A 189 4.24 -9.20 -14.62
C THR A 189 5.09 -8.03 -15.13
N LEU A 190 5.57 -7.17 -14.23
CA LEU A 190 6.37 -6.00 -14.59
C LEU A 190 7.71 -6.41 -15.22
N ARG A 191 8.36 -7.44 -14.67
CA ARG A 191 9.63 -7.97 -15.19
C ARG A 191 9.49 -8.61 -16.56
N ASN A 192 8.47 -9.44 -16.76
CA ASN A 192 8.19 -10.04 -18.07
C ASN A 192 7.91 -8.97 -19.14
N GLY A 193 7.33 -7.84 -18.74
CA GLY A 193 7.14 -6.67 -19.59
C GLY A 193 8.36 -5.76 -19.74
N SER A 194 9.50 -6.06 -19.10
CA SER A 194 10.67 -5.17 -19.01
C SER A 194 10.35 -3.76 -18.50
N ILE A 195 9.38 -3.66 -17.59
CA ILE A 195 8.88 -2.39 -17.04
C ILE A 195 9.71 -2.00 -15.82
N SER A 196 10.21 -0.76 -15.81
CA SER A 196 11.03 -0.23 -14.72
C SER A 196 10.16 0.33 -13.57
N TYR A 197 10.54 -0.01 -12.34
CA TYR A 197 9.91 0.44 -11.10
C TYR A 197 10.95 0.53 -9.97
N VAL A 198 10.63 1.26 -8.91
CA VAL A 198 11.43 1.36 -7.68
C VAL A 198 11.39 0.03 -6.95
N GLU A 199 12.56 -0.58 -6.73
CA GLU A 199 12.69 -1.96 -6.24
C GLU A 199 12.96 -2.02 -4.74
N GLU A 200 13.39 -0.90 -4.15
CA GLU A 200 13.80 -0.78 -2.76
C GLU A 200 12.64 -0.87 -1.77
N TYR A 201 11.41 -0.62 -2.24
CA TYR A 201 10.20 -0.68 -1.43
C TYR A 201 8.95 -0.79 -2.29
N PHE A 202 7.87 -1.22 -1.64
CA PHE A 202 6.53 -1.19 -2.21
C PHE A 202 5.52 -0.71 -1.17
N TYR A 203 4.31 -0.41 -1.62
CA TYR A 203 3.21 -0.10 -0.71
C TYR A 203 2.16 -1.19 -0.72
N THR A 204 1.61 -1.46 0.46
CA THR A 204 0.29 -2.07 0.59
C THR A 204 -0.72 -0.96 0.88
N ALA A 205 -1.95 -1.10 0.41
CA ALA A 205 -3.04 -0.16 0.67
C ALA A 205 -4.30 -0.93 1.08
N GLY A 206 -4.80 -0.66 2.29
CA GLY A 206 -6.04 -1.23 2.82
C GLY A 206 -7.13 -0.17 2.95
N TYR A 207 -8.29 -0.41 2.34
CA TYR A 207 -9.38 0.57 2.26
C TYR A 207 -10.51 0.33 3.27
N ASP A 208 -10.53 -0.85 3.87
CA ASP A 208 -11.68 -1.33 4.65
C ASP A 208 -11.36 -1.47 6.13
N SER A 209 -12.33 -1.07 6.95
CA SER A 209 -12.31 -1.28 8.41
C SER A 209 -12.00 -2.74 8.76
N PRO A 210 -11.26 -3.03 9.84
CA PRO A 210 -10.99 -4.40 10.29
C PRO A 210 -12.28 -5.22 10.55
N PHE A 211 -13.42 -4.57 10.78
CA PHE A 211 -14.71 -5.24 11.01
C PHE A 211 -15.49 -5.57 9.72
N LYS A 212 -15.04 -5.12 8.54
CA LYS A 212 -15.71 -5.45 7.26
C LYS A 212 -15.31 -6.86 6.80
N LEU A 213 -16.25 -7.80 6.80
CA LEU A 213 -15.96 -9.21 6.51
C LEU A 213 -15.97 -9.59 5.00
N PHE A 214 -16.69 -8.85 4.16
CA PHE A 214 -16.87 -9.16 2.73
C PHE A 214 -16.60 -7.94 1.84
N ASN A 215 -16.33 -8.17 0.54
CA ASN A 215 -16.05 -7.12 -0.46
C ASN A 215 -14.97 -6.13 -0.01
N ARG A 216 -13.89 -6.68 0.54
CA ARG A 216 -12.68 -5.91 0.87
C ARG A 216 -11.91 -5.59 -0.41
N HIS A 217 -11.33 -4.41 -0.48
CA HIS A 217 -10.46 -3.92 -1.53
C HIS A 217 -9.09 -3.62 -0.93
N ASN A 218 -8.07 -4.33 -1.41
CA ASN A 218 -6.70 -4.11 -1.03
C ASN A 218 -5.85 -3.97 -2.28
N GLU A 219 -4.72 -3.28 -2.16
CA GLU A 219 -3.85 -3.04 -3.30
C GLU A 219 -2.36 -3.20 -2.95
N ILE A 220 -1.57 -3.55 -3.97
CA ILE A 220 -0.11 -3.42 -3.99
C ILE A 220 0.26 -2.32 -4.98
N TRP A 221 1.15 -1.41 -4.56
CA TRP A 221 1.68 -0.35 -5.42
C TRP A 221 3.20 -0.47 -5.55
N PHE A 222 3.68 -0.55 -6.79
CA PHE A 222 5.06 -0.26 -7.13
C PHE A 222 5.17 1.11 -7.79
N ILE A 223 6.10 1.93 -7.32
CA ILE A 223 6.32 3.27 -7.88
C ILE A 223 7.08 3.14 -9.20
N ALA A 224 6.62 3.79 -10.26
CA ALA A 224 7.32 3.84 -11.53
C ALA A 224 8.64 4.62 -11.39
N LYS A 225 9.69 4.19 -12.10
CA LYS A 225 10.97 4.90 -12.22
C LYS A 225 10.90 5.99 -13.29
#